data_AF-F9PEW9-F1
#
_entry.id   AF-F9PEW9-F1
#
_cell.length_a   1.000
_cell.length_b   1.000
_cell.length_c   1.000
_cell.angle_alpha   90.00
_cell.angle_beta   90.00
_cell.angle_gamma   90.00
#
_symmetry.space_group_name_H-M   'P 1'
#
loop_
_entity.id
_entity.type
_entity.pdbx_description
1 polymer ?
#
loop_
_entity_poly.entity_id
_entity_poly.type
_entity_poly.pdbx_seq_one_letter_code
_entity_poly.pdbx_strand_id
1 'polypeptide(L)' 'MSKPIILTGDRPTGKLHIGHYVGSLKNRVLLQEENKYDMFVF' A
#
# COMPACT_ATOMS: atom_id res chain seq x y z
N MET A 1 21.07 8.55 -0.85
CA MET A 1 19.89 9.37 -1.17
C MET A 1 18.71 8.83 -0.37
N SER A 2 17.88 9.69 0.19
CA SER A 2 16.64 9.27 0.86
C SER A 2 15.66 8.71 -0.17
N LYS A 3 15.01 7.59 0.13
CA LYS A 3 13.96 7.05 -0.73
C LYS A 3 12.74 7.99 -0.67
N PRO A 4 11.99 8.16 -1.77
CA PRO A 4 10.71 8.87 -1.72
C PRO A 4 9.74 8.15 -0.79
N ILE A 5 8.96 8.94 -0.04
CA ILE A 5 8.01 8.41 0.94
C ILE A 5 6.64 8.23 0.27
N ILE A 6 6.03 7.06 0.48
CA ILE A 6 4.64 6.78 0.11
C ILE A 6 3.82 6.66 1.39
N LEU A 7 2.78 7.48 1.51
CA LEU A 7 1.81 7.43 2.60
C LEU A 7 0.45 7.01 2.03
N THR A 8 -0.09 5.90 2.50
CA THR A 8 -1.38 5.35 2.03
C THR A 8 -2.13 4.72 3.20
N GLY A 9 -3.41 4.43 3.02
CA GLY A 9 -4.25 3.89 4.08
C GLY A 9 -5.69 3.72 3.63
N ASP A 10 -6.46 2.96 4.39
CA ASP A 10 -7.90 2.79 4.18
C ASP A 10 -8.62 2.98 5.51
N ARG A 11 -9.79 3.62 5.49
CA ARG A 11 -10.63 3.68 6.70
C ARG A 11 -11.07 2.26 7.07
N PRO A 12 -11.05 1.87 8.36
CA PRO A 12 -11.46 0.53 8.80
C PRO A 12 -12.99 0.39 8.74
N THR A 13 -13.53 0.14 7.55
CA THR A 13 -14.98 0.04 7.28
C THR A 13 -15.53 -1.37 7.38
N GLY A 14 -14.67 -2.38 7.59
CA GLY A 14 -15.08 -3.78 7.72
C GLY A 14 -14.08 -4.74 7.11
N LYS A 15 -14.55 -5.94 6.76
CA LYS A 15 -13.70 -6.96 6.14
C LYS A 15 -13.33 -6.55 4.72
N LEU A 16 -12.07 -6.79 4.37
CA LEU A 16 -11.59 -6.64 3.01
C LEU A 16 -12.25 -7.68 2.11
N HIS A 17 -12.43 -7.30 0.85
CA HIS A 17 -12.97 -8.13 -0.22
C HIS A 17 -12.10 -8.02 -1.47
N ILE A 18 -12.37 -8.82 -2.51
CA ILE A 18 -11.53 -8.90 -3.71
C ILE A 18 -11.28 -7.54 -4.40
N GLY A 19 -12.26 -6.64 -4.38
CA GLY A 19 -12.08 -5.27 -4.86
C GLY A 19 -10.94 -4.50 -4.18
N HIS A 20 -10.70 -4.69 -2.88
CA HIS A 20 -9.56 -4.08 -2.19
C HIS A 20 -8.23 -4.66 -2.68
N TYR A 21 -8.20 -5.98 -2.91
CA TYR A 21 -7.00 -6.64 -3.41
C TYR A 21 -6.60 -6.13 -4.80
N VAL A 22 -7.56 -6.11 -5.73
CA VAL A 22 -7.33 -5.65 -7.11
C VAL A 22 -7.14 -4.13 -7.17
N GLY A 23 -7.86 -3.38 -6.34
CA GLY A 23 -7.87 -1.92 -6.37
C GLY A 23 -6.69 -1.24 -5.69
N SER A 24 -6.11 -1.83 -4.64
CA SER A 24 -5.00 -1.19 -3.91
C SER A 24 -3.95 -2.16 -3.38
N LEU A 25 -4.34 -3.24 -2.69
CA LEU A 25 -3.40 -4.04 -1.89
C LEU A 25 -2.31 -4.72 -2.73
N LYS A 26 -2.68 -5.26 -3.90
CA LYS A 26 -1.70 -5.89 -4.81
C LYS A 26 -0.59 -4.92 -5.19
N ASN A 27 -0.95 -3.68 -5.52
CA ASN A 27 0.02 -2.66 -5.92
C ASN A 27 0.85 -2.16 -4.72
N ARG A 28 0.23 -2.05 -3.53
CA ARG A 28 0.98 -1.70 -2.29
C ARG A 28 2.11 -2.70 -2.03
N VAL A 29 1.82 -4.00 -2.11
CA VAL A 29 2.83 -5.06 -1.91
C VAL A 29 3.95 -4.96 -2.97
N LEU A 30 3.59 -4.85 -4.25
CA LEU A 30 4.59 -4.72 -5.33
C LEU A 30 5.53 -3.53 -5.10
N LEU A 31 4.98 -2.37 -4.74
CA LEU A 31 5.78 -1.17 -4.47
C LEU A 31 6.66 -1.29 -3.23
N GLN A 32 6.23 -2.06 -2.21
CA GLN A 32 7.08 -2.37 -1.04
C GLN A 32 8.25 -3.28 -1.43
N GLU A 33 8.02 -4.27 -2.29
CA GLU A 33 9.04 -5.21 -2.76
C GLU A 33 10.07 -4.57 -3.70
N GLU A 34 9.72 -3.51 -4.42
CA GLU A 34 10.65 -2.78 -5.29
C GLU A 34 11.83 -2.15 -4.53
N ASN A 35 11.74 -2.00 -3.21
CA ASN A 35 12.79 -1.42 -2.35
C ASN A 35 13.22 0.01 -2.75
N LYS A 36 12.41 0.71 -3.56
CA LYS A 36 12.64 2.08 -4.02
C LYS A 36 12.03 3.14 -3.10
N TYR A 37 11.06 2.76 -2.28
CA TYR A 37 10.23 3.67 -1.49
C TYR A 37 10.25 3.29 -0.02
N ASP A 38 10.09 4.28 0.84
CA ASP A 38 9.74 4.06 2.25
C ASP A 38 8.22 4.22 2.38
N MET A 39 7.51 3.12 2.63
CA MET A 39 6.04 3.10 2.65
C MET A 39 5.48 3.02 4.07
N PHE A 40 4.49 3.87 4.34
CA PHE A 40 3.70 3.86 5.57
C PHE A 40 2.23 3.61 5.23
N VAL A 41 1.60 2.67 5.96
CA VAL A 41 0.20 2.29 5.82
C VAL A 41 -0.54 2.59 7.12
N PHE A 42 -1.69 3.28 7.06
CA PHE A 42 -2.51 3.64 8.22
C PHE A 42 -4.01 3.34 8.04
#